data_AF-A0A7S1NJY2-F1
#
_entry.id   AF-A0A7S1NJY2-F1
#
_cell.length_a   1.000
_cell.length_b   1.000
_cell.length_c   1.000
_cell.angle_alpha   90.00
_cell.angle_beta   90.00
_cell.angle_gamma   90.00
#
_symmetry.space_group_name_H-M   'P 1'
#
loop_
_entity.id
_entity.type
_entity.pdbx_description
1 polymer ?
#
loop_
_entity_poly.entity_id
_entity_poly.type
_entity_poly.pdbx_seq_one_letter_code
_entity_poly.pdbx_strand_id
1 'polypeptide(L)'
;FFFVLSSFVSSGCTMATSNDNPLLDRSGLPKFYSIKPEHVKPAMTELLESTRADFKALENKVMETPTADIYSVVIDDLEVVQHPLDYAWSVIRHLVGVKNGDELREAHKEMQPEVTKINQSMGQSRQLYKALEKLRADEAEWDKLEEAQQRIIQSKLRSMKLSGVGLEGDELEEFNKIGVELAELSTKFNNNVLDSTKAFTLVLTAKEEVDGLPPTALALAAKTAKDKGHEGATAEEGPWALTLDIPS
;
A
#
# COMPACT_ATOMS: atom_id res chain seq x y z
N PHE A 1 5.33 41.61 50.14
CA PHE A 1 3.89 41.45 49.84
C PHE A 1 3.77 40.43 48.73
N PHE A 2 3.23 39.26 49.05
CA PHE A 2 3.09 38.08 48.20
C PHE A 2 2.27 38.38 46.94
N PHE A 3 2.74 37.91 45.78
CA PHE A 3 1.86 37.65 44.63
C PHE A 3 1.98 36.19 44.25
N VAL A 4 0.92 35.46 44.54
CA VAL A 4 0.63 34.09 44.11
C VAL A 4 0.14 34.17 42.66
N LEU A 5 0.78 33.47 41.72
CA LEU A 5 0.15 33.14 40.45
C LEU A 5 -0.24 31.66 40.44
N SER A 6 -1.55 31.47 40.45
CA SER A 6 -2.25 30.20 40.38
C SER A 6 -2.03 29.53 39.03
N SER A 7 -1.72 28.23 39.07
CA SER A 7 -1.66 27.37 37.89
C SER A 7 -3.09 27.04 37.43
N PHE A 8 -3.43 27.42 36.20
CA PHE A 8 -4.58 26.86 35.49
C PHE A 8 -4.06 25.79 34.52
N VAL A 9 -4.24 24.52 34.89
CA VAL A 9 -4.12 23.40 33.95
C VAL A 9 -5.45 23.32 33.21
N SER A 10 -5.53 23.96 32.05
CA SER A 10 -6.59 23.67 31.08
C SER A 10 -6.25 22.34 30.41
N SER A 11 -7.07 21.32 30.68
CA SER A 11 -7.06 20.06 29.94
C SER A 11 -7.50 20.33 28.51
N GLY A 12 -6.52 20.65 27.65
CA GLY A 12 -6.71 20.63 26.21
C GLY A 12 -6.77 19.17 25.77
N CYS A 13 -7.93 18.74 25.28
CA CYS A 13 -8.00 17.61 24.38
C CYS A 13 -7.23 18.03 23.13
N THR A 14 -5.97 17.63 23.04
CA THR A 14 -5.14 17.90 21.85
C THR A 14 -5.73 17.08 20.71
N MET A 15 -6.57 17.73 19.90
CA MET A 15 -6.79 17.33 18.52
C MET A 15 -5.40 17.27 17.88
N ALA A 16 -4.91 16.05 17.62
CA ALA A 16 -3.64 15.86 16.93
C ALA A 16 -3.72 16.62 15.60
N THR A 17 -2.90 17.67 15.47
CA THR A 17 -2.69 18.34 14.20
C THR A 17 -2.01 17.36 13.26
N SER A 18 -2.37 17.42 11.97
CA SER A 18 -1.88 16.51 10.91
C SER A 18 -0.34 16.41 10.80
N ASN A 19 0.40 17.31 11.46
CA ASN A 19 1.86 17.39 11.40
C ASN A 19 2.64 16.28 12.15
N ASP A 20 2.00 15.42 12.95
CA ASP A 20 2.68 14.37 13.73
C ASP A 20 2.47 12.95 13.19
N ASN A 21 1.74 12.75 12.08
CA ASN A 21 1.49 11.41 11.55
C ASN A 21 2.74 10.87 10.81
N PRO A 22 3.34 9.75 11.25
CA PRO A 22 4.58 9.22 10.66
C PRO A 22 4.42 8.73 9.21
N LEU A 23 3.19 8.53 8.71
CA LEU A 23 2.92 8.20 7.31
C LEU A 23 2.99 9.43 6.38
N LEU A 24 2.86 10.64 6.94
CA LEU A 24 2.98 11.89 6.19
C LEU A 24 4.43 12.38 6.12
N ASP A 25 5.30 11.89 7.00
CA ASP A 25 6.72 12.18 7.00
C ASP A 25 7.47 11.33 5.96
N ARG A 26 7.92 12.01 4.90
CA ARG A 26 8.69 11.45 3.78
C ARG A 26 10.19 11.74 3.90
N SER A 27 10.66 12.26 5.04
CA SER A 27 12.08 12.54 5.23
C SER A 27 12.87 11.27 5.53
N GLY A 28 13.90 11.01 4.72
CA GLY A 28 14.77 9.85 4.90
C GLY A 28 14.06 8.51 4.68
N LEU A 29 14.29 7.55 5.58
CA LEU A 29 13.67 6.23 5.51
C LEU A 29 12.33 6.19 6.25
N PRO A 30 11.36 5.35 5.82
CA PRO A 30 10.10 5.20 6.52
C PRO A 30 10.28 4.85 8.00
N LYS A 31 9.61 5.60 8.88
CA LYS A 31 9.69 5.43 10.35
C LYS A 31 8.83 4.25 10.82
N PHE A 32 9.10 3.04 10.33
CA PHE A 32 8.29 1.83 10.57
C PHE A 32 7.98 1.57 12.05
N TYR A 33 8.91 1.87 12.96
CA TYR A 33 8.72 1.67 14.39
C TYR A 33 7.61 2.56 14.99
N SER A 34 7.40 3.74 14.41
CA SER A 34 6.42 4.71 14.89
C SER A 34 5.03 4.53 14.27
N ILE A 35 4.91 3.74 13.20
CA ILE A 35 3.65 3.56 12.48
C ILE A 35 2.77 2.55 13.22
N LYS A 36 1.51 2.94 13.44
CA LYS A 36 0.49 2.13 14.10
C LYS A 36 -0.80 2.12 13.26
N PRO A 37 -1.69 1.11 13.45
CA PRO A 37 -2.94 1.02 12.70
C PRO A 37 -3.80 2.30 12.76
N GLU A 38 -3.85 2.97 13.92
CA GLU A 38 -4.63 4.20 14.09
C GLU A 38 -4.15 5.39 13.24
N HIS A 39 -2.91 5.34 12.74
CA HIS A 39 -2.37 6.39 11.86
C HIS A 39 -2.84 6.26 10.41
N VAL A 40 -3.28 5.07 9.99
CA VAL A 40 -3.57 4.74 8.59
C VAL A 40 -4.73 5.59 8.05
N LYS A 41 -5.92 5.50 8.66
CA LYS A 41 -7.11 6.19 8.17
C LYS A 41 -6.94 7.73 8.12
N PRO A 42 -6.42 8.40 9.17
CA PRO A 42 -6.19 9.84 9.12
C PRO A 42 -5.23 10.25 7.99
N ALA A 43 -4.06 9.60 7.87
CA ALA A 43 -3.09 9.94 6.83
C ALA A 43 -3.65 9.70 5.43
N MET A 44 -4.27 8.54 5.22
CA MET A 44 -4.79 8.17 3.90
C MET A 44 -5.95 9.08 3.48
N THR A 45 -6.83 9.47 4.40
CA THR A 45 -7.91 10.44 4.10
C THR A 45 -7.32 11.77 3.62
N GLU A 46 -6.35 12.33 4.34
CA GLU A 46 -5.70 13.59 3.97
C GLU A 46 -4.96 13.49 2.62
N LEU A 47 -4.22 12.41 2.40
CA LEU A 47 -3.50 12.17 1.16
C LEU A 47 -4.44 11.97 -0.03
N LEU A 48 -5.57 11.29 0.15
CA LEU A 48 -6.58 11.11 -0.89
C LEU A 48 -7.25 12.44 -1.25
N GLU A 49 -7.57 13.28 -0.27
CA GLU A 49 -8.16 14.60 -0.50
C GLU A 49 -7.21 15.52 -1.27
N SER A 50 -5.96 15.63 -0.80
CA SER A 50 -4.92 16.42 -1.47
C SER A 50 -4.62 15.90 -2.88
N THR A 51 -4.43 14.60 -3.06
CA THR A 51 -4.17 14.01 -4.39
C THR A 51 -5.31 14.28 -5.35
N ARG A 52 -6.58 14.22 -4.91
CA ARG A 52 -7.74 14.58 -5.77
C ARG A 52 -7.70 16.03 -6.20
N ALA A 53 -7.40 16.94 -5.28
CA ALA A 53 -7.33 18.38 -5.57
C ALA A 53 -6.17 18.70 -6.53
N ASP A 54 -4.98 18.18 -6.24
CA ASP A 54 -3.77 18.39 -7.03
C ASP A 54 -3.88 17.75 -8.41
N PHE A 55 -4.45 16.55 -8.50
CA PHE A 55 -4.72 15.91 -9.78
C PHE A 55 -5.72 16.72 -10.61
N LYS A 56 -6.77 17.28 -9.99
CA LYS A 56 -7.72 18.13 -10.71
C LYS A 56 -7.05 19.40 -11.24
N ALA A 57 -6.17 20.01 -10.47
CA ALA A 57 -5.38 21.15 -10.92
C ALA A 57 -4.46 20.76 -12.09
N LEU A 58 -3.84 19.58 -12.05
CA LEU A 58 -3.03 19.05 -13.14
C LEU A 58 -3.85 18.82 -14.42
N GLU A 59 -5.05 18.23 -14.32
CA GLU A 59 -5.93 18.07 -15.49
C GLU A 59 -6.22 19.41 -16.16
N ASN A 60 -6.47 20.46 -15.38
CA ASN A 60 -6.71 21.81 -15.89
C ASN A 60 -5.45 22.40 -16.54
N LYS A 61 -4.30 22.28 -15.89
CA LYS A 61 -3.00 22.74 -16.41
C LYS A 61 -2.68 22.11 -17.76
N VAL A 62 -2.90 20.80 -17.89
CA VAL A 62 -2.62 20.03 -19.12
C VAL A 62 -3.42 20.55 -20.32
N MET A 63 -4.67 21.00 -20.12
CA MET A 63 -5.51 21.51 -21.22
C MET A 63 -4.95 22.78 -21.87
N GLU A 64 -4.17 23.57 -21.14
CA GLU A 64 -3.58 24.83 -21.59
C GLU A 64 -2.09 24.67 -21.97
N THR A 65 -1.53 23.47 -21.81
CA THR A 65 -0.10 23.20 -21.99
C THR A 65 0.27 23.04 -23.49
N PRO A 66 1.29 23.77 -23.99
CA PRO A 66 1.82 23.57 -25.34
C PRO A 66 2.37 22.16 -25.54
N THR A 67 2.35 21.62 -26.77
CA THR A 67 2.80 20.24 -27.04
C THR A 67 4.23 19.98 -26.56
N ALA A 68 5.13 20.95 -26.74
CA ALA A 68 6.54 20.86 -26.34
C ALA A 68 6.73 20.61 -24.83
N ASP A 69 5.77 21.03 -23.99
CA ASP A 69 5.86 20.93 -22.53
C ASP A 69 5.02 19.76 -21.96
N ILE A 70 4.31 19.01 -22.81
CA ILE A 70 3.40 17.94 -22.37
C ILE A 70 4.15 16.85 -21.60
N TYR A 71 5.39 16.51 -21.99
CA TYR A 71 6.15 15.49 -21.28
C TYR A 71 6.34 15.87 -19.81
N SER A 72 6.90 17.06 -19.54
CA SER A 72 7.20 17.48 -18.17
C SER A 72 5.92 17.65 -17.34
N VAL A 73 4.86 18.21 -17.93
CA VAL A 73 3.59 18.38 -17.21
C VAL A 73 2.90 17.03 -16.96
N VAL A 74 2.80 16.14 -17.95
CA VAL A 74 2.04 14.89 -17.76
C VAL A 74 2.82 13.80 -17.04
N ILE A 75 4.14 13.76 -17.19
CA ILE A 75 4.98 12.72 -16.55
C ILE A 75 5.51 13.24 -15.21
N ASP A 76 6.24 14.35 -15.20
CA ASP A 76 6.95 14.80 -14.01
C ASP A 76 5.97 15.36 -12.95
N ASP A 77 5.04 16.25 -13.33
CA ASP A 77 4.08 16.78 -12.36
C ASP A 77 3.11 15.70 -11.87
N LEU A 78 2.75 14.73 -12.71
CA LEU A 78 1.91 13.61 -12.27
C LEU A 78 2.62 12.77 -11.21
N GLU A 79 3.92 12.50 -11.38
CA GLU A 79 4.71 11.80 -10.37
C GLU A 79 4.69 12.58 -9.03
N VAL A 80 4.84 13.91 -9.08
CA VAL A 80 4.74 14.77 -7.89
C VAL A 80 3.37 14.66 -7.22
N VAL A 81 2.28 14.65 -8.00
CA VAL A 81 0.91 14.49 -7.49
C VAL A 81 0.70 13.11 -6.85
N GLN A 82 1.22 12.04 -7.45
CA GLN A 82 0.99 10.66 -6.99
C GLN A 82 1.88 10.28 -5.80
N HIS A 83 3.09 10.81 -5.75
CA HIS A 83 4.14 10.36 -4.84
C HIS A 83 3.74 10.34 -3.36
N PRO A 84 3.07 11.36 -2.78
CA PRO A 84 2.67 11.35 -1.38
C PRO A 84 1.78 10.16 -1.00
N LEU A 85 0.77 9.89 -1.82
CA LEU A 85 -0.18 8.79 -1.62
C LEU A 85 0.50 7.44 -1.82
N ASP A 86 1.28 7.31 -2.90
CA ASP A 86 1.98 6.06 -3.24
C ASP A 86 3.00 5.68 -2.17
N TYR A 87 3.73 6.64 -1.62
CA TYR A 87 4.66 6.43 -0.52
C TYR A 87 3.95 5.84 0.70
N ALA A 88 2.91 6.51 1.20
CA ALA A 88 2.21 6.08 2.41
C ALA A 88 1.55 4.70 2.20
N TRP A 89 0.92 4.50 1.04
CA TRP A 89 0.28 3.23 0.71
C TRP A 89 1.28 2.09 0.56
N SER A 90 2.46 2.35 -0.02
CA SER A 90 3.55 1.36 -0.10
C SER A 90 4.02 0.92 1.29
N VAL A 91 4.21 1.87 2.20
CA VAL A 91 4.60 1.60 3.59
C VAL A 91 3.54 0.77 4.32
N ILE A 92 2.26 1.09 4.16
CA ILE A 92 1.15 0.34 4.75
C ILE A 92 1.11 -1.09 4.19
N ARG A 93 1.17 -1.26 2.86
CA ARG A 93 1.16 -2.58 2.22
C ARG A 93 2.36 -3.43 2.65
N HIS A 94 3.53 -2.83 2.81
CA HIS A 94 4.69 -3.53 3.34
C HIS A 94 4.42 -4.05 4.76
N LEU A 95 3.90 -3.21 5.66
CA LEU A 95 3.54 -3.62 7.02
C LEU A 95 2.47 -4.72 7.05
N VAL A 96 1.47 -4.67 6.16
CA VAL A 96 0.50 -5.78 6.01
C VAL A 96 1.19 -7.07 5.55
N GLY A 97 2.25 -6.99 4.76
CA GLY A 97 3.03 -8.15 4.32
C GLY A 97 3.94 -8.76 5.40
N VAL A 98 4.61 -7.93 6.21
CA VAL A 98 5.68 -8.39 7.13
C VAL A 98 5.35 -8.28 8.61
N LYS A 99 4.34 -7.50 8.98
CA LYS A 99 3.90 -7.26 10.36
C LYS A 99 2.37 -7.23 10.43
N ASN A 100 1.77 -8.25 9.82
CA ASN A 100 0.33 -8.39 9.70
C ASN A 100 -0.34 -8.58 11.09
N GLY A 101 -1.47 -7.91 11.31
CA GLY A 101 -2.30 -8.00 12.51
C GLY A 101 -3.71 -7.50 12.23
N ASP A 102 -4.67 -7.87 13.09
CA ASP A 102 -6.10 -7.64 12.84
C ASP A 102 -6.44 -6.14 12.69
N GLU A 103 -5.90 -5.29 13.55
CA GLU A 103 -6.15 -3.85 13.49
C GLU A 103 -5.57 -3.23 12.21
N LEU A 104 -4.41 -3.71 11.76
CA LEU A 104 -3.80 -3.23 10.51
C LEU A 104 -4.56 -3.74 9.28
N ARG A 105 -5.09 -4.97 9.32
CA ARG A 105 -5.95 -5.52 8.25
C ARG A 105 -7.21 -4.70 8.09
N GLU A 106 -7.89 -4.38 9.18
CA GLU A 106 -9.12 -3.59 9.13
C GLU A 106 -8.83 -2.16 8.64
N ALA A 107 -7.77 -1.52 9.14
CA ALA A 107 -7.38 -0.20 8.67
C ALA A 107 -6.99 -0.17 7.17
N HIS A 108 -6.28 -1.19 6.69
CA HIS A 108 -5.97 -1.34 5.26
C HIS A 108 -7.24 -1.56 4.43
N LYS A 109 -8.12 -2.48 4.86
CA LYS A 109 -9.38 -2.81 4.18
C LYS A 109 -10.30 -1.60 4.08
N GLU A 110 -10.35 -0.76 5.11
CA GLU A 110 -11.16 0.46 5.10
C GLU A 110 -10.69 1.45 4.01
N MET A 111 -9.37 1.60 3.81
CA MET A 111 -8.83 2.58 2.87
C MET A 111 -8.62 2.05 1.45
N GLN A 112 -8.49 0.74 1.26
CA GLN A 112 -8.20 0.10 -0.02
C GLN A 112 -9.16 0.49 -1.16
N PRO A 113 -10.50 0.54 -0.95
CA PRO A 113 -11.43 0.93 -2.01
C PRO A 113 -11.16 2.35 -2.51
N GLU A 114 -10.89 3.30 -1.62
CA GLU A 114 -10.65 4.70 -1.99
C GLU A 114 -9.32 4.90 -2.73
N VAL A 115 -8.27 4.17 -2.33
CA VAL A 115 -7.00 4.12 -3.06
C VAL A 115 -7.17 3.50 -4.45
N THR A 116 -8.00 2.47 -4.56
CA THR A 116 -8.28 1.83 -5.86
C THR A 116 -9.00 2.80 -6.80
N LYS A 117 -10.04 3.49 -6.31
CA LYS A 117 -10.82 4.46 -7.09
C LYS A 117 -9.99 5.64 -7.60
N ILE A 118 -9.13 6.22 -6.76
CA ILE A 118 -8.31 7.36 -7.21
C ILE A 118 -7.28 6.92 -8.26
N ASN A 119 -6.68 5.73 -8.11
CA ASN A 119 -5.75 5.18 -9.09
C ASN A 119 -6.44 4.87 -10.43
N GLN A 120 -7.65 4.32 -10.40
CA GLN A 120 -8.49 4.14 -11.59
C GLN A 120 -8.77 5.48 -12.28
N SER A 121 -9.23 6.47 -11.52
CA SER A 121 -9.52 7.81 -12.03
C SER A 121 -8.31 8.45 -12.72
N MET A 122 -7.13 8.40 -12.09
CA MET A 122 -5.89 8.92 -12.68
C MET A 122 -5.48 8.16 -13.95
N GLY A 123 -5.60 6.83 -13.95
CA GLY A 123 -5.35 6.00 -15.13
C GLY A 123 -6.35 6.22 -16.28
N GLN A 124 -7.54 6.73 -15.96
CA GLN A 124 -8.65 6.97 -16.88
C GLN A 124 -8.82 8.44 -17.27
N SER A 125 -7.88 9.33 -16.88
CA SER A 125 -8.00 10.75 -17.22
C SER A 125 -7.85 10.98 -18.73
N ARG A 126 -8.95 11.42 -19.35
CA ARG A 126 -9.02 11.68 -20.79
C ARG A 126 -8.19 12.89 -21.19
N GLN A 127 -8.03 13.86 -20.32
CA GLN A 127 -7.25 15.07 -20.52
C GLN A 127 -5.78 14.71 -20.72
N LEU A 128 -5.21 13.96 -19.77
CA LEU A 128 -3.82 13.49 -19.86
C LEU A 128 -3.63 12.55 -21.05
N TYR A 129 -4.57 11.63 -21.28
CA TYR A 129 -4.49 10.69 -22.41
C TYR A 129 -4.43 11.42 -23.76
N LYS A 130 -5.34 12.38 -23.99
CA LYS A 130 -5.36 13.18 -25.22
C LYS A 130 -4.11 14.04 -25.37
N ALA A 131 -3.58 14.59 -24.29
CA ALA A 131 -2.33 15.34 -24.33
C ALA A 131 -1.16 14.45 -24.77
N LEU A 132 -1.04 13.25 -24.21
CA LEU A 132 0.00 12.30 -24.62
C LEU A 132 -0.19 11.80 -26.05
N GLU A 133 -1.43 11.59 -26.52
CA GLU A 133 -1.69 11.27 -27.92
C GLU A 133 -1.28 12.41 -28.85
N LYS A 134 -1.56 13.66 -28.47
CA LYS A 134 -1.14 14.85 -29.21
C LYS A 134 0.38 14.93 -29.33
N LEU A 135 1.10 14.78 -28.21
CA LEU A 135 2.57 14.75 -28.20
C LEU A 135 3.11 13.59 -29.05
N ARG A 136 2.49 12.41 -28.99
CA ARG A 136 2.92 11.25 -29.78
C ARG A 136 2.74 11.46 -31.29
N ALA A 137 1.70 12.20 -31.70
CA ALA A 137 1.35 12.45 -33.10
C ALA A 137 2.12 13.62 -33.72
N ASP A 138 2.72 14.48 -32.91
CA ASP A 138 3.53 15.62 -33.36
C ASP A 138 4.98 15.18 -33.62
N GLU A 139 5.31 14.83 -34.88
CA GLU A 139 6.65 14.35 -35.25
C GLU A 139 7.76 15.34 -34.86
N ALA A 140 7.50 16.64 -34.96
CA ALA A 140 8.48 17.68 -34.67
C ALA A 140 8.85 17.73 -33.18
N GLU A 141 7.87 17.56 -32.27
CA GLU A 141 8.15 17.47 -30.83
C GLU A 141 8.57 16.07 -30.40
N TRP A 142 8.03 15.02 -31.03
CA TRP A 142 8.35 13.62 -30.71
C TRP A 142 9.83 13.28 -30.95
N ASP A 143 10.40 13.76 -32.06
CA ASP A 143 11.79 13.49 -32.44
C ASP A 143 12.80 14.24 -31.55
N LYS A 144 12.36 15.20 -30.73
CA LYS A 144 13.19 15.88 -29.72
C LYS A 144 13.32 15.09 -28.43
N LEU A 145 12.44 14.11 -28.19
CA LEU A 145 12.44 13.31 -26.97
C LEU A 145 13.52 12.22 -27.03
N GLU A 146 14.14 11.94 -25.88
CA GLU A 146 15.03 10.78 -25.74
C GLU A 146 14.25 9.46 -25.90
N GLU A 147 14.92 8.39 -26.33
CA GLU A 147 14.29 7.07 -26.48
C GLU A 147 13.59 6.59 -25.20
N ALA A 148 14.17 6.91 -24.03
CA ALA A 148 13.58 6.60 -22.73
C ALA A 148 12.24 7.34 -22.52
N GLN A 149 12.19 8.64 -22.84
CA GLN A 149 10.98 9.46 -22.73
C GLN A 149 9.89 8.97 -23.69
N GLN A 150 10.28 8.63 -24.93
CA GLN A 150 9.38 8.02 -25.91
C GLN A 150 8.78 6.70 -25.38
N ARG A 151 9.61 5.84 -24.77
CA ARG A 151 9.16 4.57 -24.19
C ARG A 151 8.23 4.78 -23.00
N ILE A 152 8.47 5.80 -22.17
CA ILE A 152 7.60 6.18 -21.05
C ILE A 152 6.22 6.58 -21.58
N ILE A 153 6.15 7.47 -22.57
CA ILE A 153 4.86 7.91 -23.17
C ILE A 153 4.10 6.71 -23.74
N GLN A 154 4.76 5.86 -24.54
CA GLN A 154 4.13 4.68 -25.13
C GLN A 154 3.59 3.72 -24.07
N SER A 155 4.36 3.51 -22.98
CA SER A 155 3.94 2.66 -21.87
C SER A 155 2.75 3.27 -21.13
N LYS A 156 2.77 4.58 -20.88
CA LYS A 156 1.68 5.30 -20.22
C LYS A 156 0.40 5.23 -21.05
N LEU A 157 0.45 5.52 -22.36
CA LEU A 157 -0.70 5.39 -23.26
C LEU A 157 -1.28 3.98 -23.25
N ARG A 158 -0.43 2.95 -23.30
CA ARG A 158 -0.88 1.54 -23.20
C ARG A 158 -1.54 1.27 -21.86
N SER A 159 -0.94 1.69 -20.75
CA SER A 159 -1.50 1.50 -19.41
C SER A 159 -2.85 2.20 -19.27
N MET A 160 -3.03 3.43 -19.76
CA MET A 160 -4.31 4.14 -19.71
C MET A 160 -5.40 3.43 -20.53
N LYS A 161 -5.06 2.86 -21.69
CA LYS A 161 -5.97 1.98 -22.45
C LYS A 161 -6.39 0.75 -21.64
N LEU A 162 -5.43 0.08 -21.00
CA LEU A 162 -5.69 -1.08 -20.14
C LEU A 162 -6.42 -0.72 -18.84
N SER A 163 -6.36 0.54 -18.42
CA SER A 163 -7.16 1.10 -17.32
C SER A 163 -8.56 1.51 -17.76
N GLY A 164 -8.93 1.36 -19.04
CA GLY A 164 -10.29 1.65 -19.51
C GLY A 164 -10.56 3.11 -19.85
N VAL A 165 -9.55 3.94 -20.16
CA VAL A 165 -9.74 5.37 -20.52
C VAL A 165 -10.73 5.60 -21.68
N GLY A 166 -10.91 4.60 -22.55
CA GLY A 166 -11.84 4.65 -23.68
C GLY A 166 -13.29 4.23 -23.36
N LEU A 167 -13.56 3.70 -22.16
CA LEU A 167 -14.90 3.26 -21.75
C LEU A 167 -15.76 4.46 -21.32
N GLU A 168 -17.09 4.33 -21.47
CA GLU A 168 -18.09 5.34 -21.09
C GLU A 168 -19.32 4.68 -20.46
N GLY A 169 -20.10 5.48 -19.71
CA GLY A 169 -21.37 5.04 -19.12
C GLY A 169 -21.24 3.76 -18.29
N ASP A 170 -22.20 2.87 -18.46
CA ASP A 170 -22.32 1.61 -17.71
C ASP A 170 -21.07 0.71 -17.83
N GLU A 171 -20.37 0.72 -18.97
CA GLU A 171 -19.16 -0.09 -19.17
C GLU A 171 -18.01 0.40 -18.27
N LEU A 172 -17.86 1.72 -18.12
CA LEU A 172 -16.86 2.32 -17.25
C LEU A 172 -17.19 2.06 -15.77
N GLU A 173 -18.47 2.18 -15.40
CA GLU A 173 -18.93 1.90 -14.03
C GLU A 173 -18.67 0.44 -13.65
N GLU A 174 -19.00 -0.50 -14.52
CA GLU A 174 -18.76 -1.92 -14.27
C GLU A 174 -17.27 -2.24 -14.24
N PHE A 175 -16.45 -1.69 -15.14
CA PHE A 175 -15.00 -1.86 -15.11
C PHE A 175 -14.41 -1.40 -13.76
N ASN A 176 -14.86 -0.25 -13.26
CA ASN A 176 -14.38 0.29 -11.99
C ASN A 176 -14.81 -0.58 -10.81
N LYS A 177 -16.06 -1.04 -10.79
CA LYS A 177 -16.58 -1.95 -9.77
C LYS A 177 -15.80 -3.26 -9.72
N ILE A 178 -15.52 -3.87 -10.89
CA ILE A 178 -14.70 -5.09 -11.00
C ILE A 178 -13.31 -4.84 -10.40
N GLY A 179 -12.69 -3.70 -10.71
CA GLY A 179 -11.36 -3.39 -10.18
C GLY A 179 -11.32 -3.27 -8.65
N VAL A 180 -12.36 -2.68 -8.03
CA VAL A 180 -12.49 -2.62 -6.57
C VAL A 180 -12.69 -4.02 -5.98
N GLU A 181 -13.61 -4.81 -6.54
CA GLU A 181 -13.88 -6.18 -6.08
C GLU A 181 -12.65 -7.08 -6.19
N LEU A 182 -11.89 -6.99 -7.30
CA LEU A 182 -10.64 -7.74 -7.47
C LEU A 182 -9.59 -7.37 -6.41
N ALA A 183 -9.47 -6.10 -6.05
CA ALA A 183 -8.55 -5.65 -5.00
C ALA A 183 -8.95 -6.24 -3.64
N GLU A 184 -10.25 -6.19 -3.30
CA GLU A 184 -10.79 -6.78 -2.07
C GLU A 184 -10.59 -8.30 -2.01
N LEU A 185 -10.90 -9.01 -3.10
CA LEU A 185 -10.73 -10.46 -3.22
C LEU A 185 -9.26 -10.87 -3.10
N SER A 186 -8.34 -10.10 -3.69
CA SER A 186 -6.90 -10.35 -3.59
C SER A 186 -6.41 -10.23 -2.15
N THR A 187 -6.85 -9.20 -1.43
CA THR A 187 -6.54 -9.03 -0.01
C THR A 187 -7.13 -10.14 0.84
N LYS A 188 -8.40 -10.51 0.59
CA LYS A 188 -9.06 -11.62 1.29
C LYS A 188 -8.35 -12.94 1.06
N PHE A 189 -7.94 -13.23 -0.17
CA PHE A 189 -7.20 -14.44 -0.51
C PHE A 189 -5.88 -14.51 0.27
N ASN A 190 -5.09 -13.44 0.27
CA ASN A 190 -3.82 -13.38 1.00
C ASN A 190 -4.00 -13.59 2.51
N ASN A 191 -5.01 -12.95 3.10
CA ASN A 191 -5.32 -13.15 4.52
C ASN A 191 -5.75 -14.60 4.81
N ASN A 192 -6.61 -15.20 3.97
CA ASN A 192 -7.02 -16.59 4.13
C ASN A 192 -5.85 -17.58 4.03
N VAL A 193 -4.91 -17.36 3.11
CA VAL A 193 -3.69 -18.18 2.98
C VAL A 193 -2.85 -18.07 4.25
N LEU A 194 -2.62 -16.85 4.74
CA LEU A 194 -1.86 -16.61 5.97
C LEU A 194 -2.53 -17.26 7.19
N ASP A 195 -3.84 -17.12 7.32
CA ASP A 195 -4.60 -17.66 8.45
C ASP A 195 -4.63 -19.20 8.42
N SER A 196 -4.81 -19.79 7.23
CA SER A 196 -4.79 -21.25 7.06
C SER A 196 -3.42 -21.84 7.38
N THR A 197 -2.34 -21.15 6.97
CA THR A 197 -0.97 -21.58 7.25
C THR A 197 -0.68 -21.55 8.75
N LYS A 198 -1.08 -20.46 9.45
CA LYS A 198 -0.90 -20.29 10.90
C LYS A 198 -1.75 -21.25 11.74
N ALA A 199 -2.95 -21.58 11.27
CA ALA A 199 -3.89 -22.43 12.00
C ALA A 199 -3.45 -23.89 12.07
N PHE A 200 -2.69 -24.38 11.07
CA PHE A 200 -2.21 -25.75 11.09
C PHE A 200 -1.14 -25.94 12.17
N THR A 201 -1.30 -26.98 12.99
CA THR A 201 -0.27 -27.44 13.91
C THR A 201 -0.43 -28.94 14.09
N LEU A 202 0.65 -29.68 13.85
CA LEU A 202 0.74 -31.09 14.16
C LEU A 202 1.68 -31.24 15.36
N VAL A 203 1.13 -31.62 16.51
CA VAL A 203 1.90 -31.90 17.72
C VAL A 203 2.19 -33.39 17.77
N LEU A 204 3.46 -33.75 17.67
CA LEU A 204 3.97 -35.11 17.79
C LEU A 204 4.51 -35.32 19.20
N THR A 205 4.21 -36.47 19.79
CA THR A 205 4.51 -36.76 21.20
C THR A 205 5.30 -38.05 21.37
N ALA A 206 5.20 -38.97 20.42
CA ALA A 206 5.96 -40.21 20.43
C ALA A 206 7.26 -40.02 19.64
N LYS A 207 8.35 -40.57 20.17
CA LYS A 207 9.69 -40.41 19.57
C LYS A 207 9.80 -41.08 18.21
N GLU A 208 9.02 -42.11 17.97
CA GLU A 208 8.95 -42.85 16.72
C GLU A 208 8.29 -42.04 15.59
N GLU A 209 7.43 -41.07 15.92
CA GLU A 209 6.77 -40.20 14.93
C GLU A 209 7.72 -39.21 14.28
N VAL A 210 8.87 -38.95 14.91
CA VAL A 210 9.89 -38.00 14.45
C VAL A 210 11.17 -38.70 13.99
N ASP A 211 11.14 -40.02 13.83
CA ASP A 211 12.29 -40.78 13.34
C ASP A 211 12.69 -40.31 11.93
N GLY A 212 13.99 -40.14 11.72
CA GLY A 212 14.55 -39.60 10.47
C GLY A 212 14.59 -38.05 10.37
N LEU A 213 14.00 -37.30 11.29
CA LEU A 213 14.17 -35.84 11.31
C LEU A 213 15.57 -35.45 11.80
N PRO A 214 16.25 -34.47 11.15
CA PRO A 214 17.56 -34.01 11.60
C PRO A 214 17.45 -33.23 12.92
N PRO A 215 18.53 -33.15 13.72
CA PRO A 215 18.51 -32.43 15.01
C PRO A 215 18.05 -30.97 14.91
N THR A 216 18.35 -30.28 13.80
CA THR A 216 17.92 -28.91 13.55
C THR A 216 16.41 -28.79 13.40
N ALA A 217 15.76 -29.75 12.73
CA ALA A 217 14.30 -29.78 12.58
C ALA A 217 13.61 -30.10 13.91
N LEU A 218 14.15 -31.03 14.70
CA LEU A 218 13.65 -31.34 16.04
C LEU A 218 13.76 -30.13 16.98
N ALA A 219 14.88 -29.41 16.95
CA ALA A 219 15.06 -28.21 17.75
C ALA A 219 14.07 -27.10 17.36
N LEU A 220 13.85 -26.88 16.06
CA LEU A 220 12.86 -25.92 15.58
C LEU A 220 11.44 -26.32 16.00
N ALA A 221 11.05 -27.58 15.81
CA ALA A 221 9.72 -28.07 16.16
C ALA A 221 9.46 -28.04 17.67
N ALA A 222 10.48 -28.32 18.50
CA ALA A 222 10.39 -28.19 19.95
C ALA A 222 10.23 -26.72 20.38
N LYS A 223 10.97 -25.79 19.75
CA LYS A 223 10.79 -24.35 19.98
C LYS A 223 9.37 -23.92 19.62
N THR A 224 8.87 -24.32 18.46
CA THR A 224 7.48 -24.04 18.04
C THR A 224 6.46 -24.61 19.02
N ALA A 225 6.72 -25.78 19.60
CA ALA A 225 5.85 -26.36 20.62
C ALA A 225 5.82 -25.49 21.89
N LYS A 226 6.96 -24.95 22.33
CA LYS A 226 7.00 -23.98 23.44
C LYS A 226 6.22 -22.71 23.13
N ASP A 227 6.42 -22.14 21.95
CA ASP A 227 5.72 -20.92 21.52
C ASP A 227 4.19 -21.13 21.46
N LYS A 228 3.74 -22.38 21.31
CA LYS A 228 2.33 -22.80 21.36
C LYS A 228 1.86 -23.32 22.73
N GLY A 229 2.67 -23.17 23.79
CA GLY A 229 2.29 -23.43 25.18
C GLY A 229 2.81 -24.73 25.79
N HIS A 230 3.63 -25.52 25.09
CA HIS A 230 4.26 -26.73 25.63
C HIS A 230 5.63 -26.42 26.24
N GLU A 231 5.66 -25.78 27.42
CA GLU A 231 6.89 -25.26 28.05
C GLU A 231 8.00 -26.31 28.24
N GLY A 232 7.61 -27.56 28.50
CA GLY A 232 8.52 -28.70 28.69
C GLY A 232 9.16 -29.25 27.41
N ALA A 233 8.82 -28.72 26.23
CA ALA A 233 9.29 -29.26 24.96
C ALA A 233 10.82 -29.21 24.82
N THR A 234 11.44 -30.32 24.44
CA THR A 234 12.89 -30.36 24.11
C THR A 234 13.12 -31.01 22.76
N ALA A 235 14.29 -30.79 22.16
CA ALA A 235 14.61 -31.43 20.88
C ALA A 235 14.67 -32.96 21.02
N GLU A 236 15.08 -33.46 22.19
CA GLU A 236 15.37 -34.87 22.47
C GLU A 236 14.16 -35.68 22.96
N GLU A 237 13.26 -35.04 23.72
CA GLU A 237 12.12 -35.69 24.38
C GLU A 237 10.76 -35.16 23.93
N GLY A 238 10.72 -34.10 23.11
CA GLY A 238 9.48 -33.50 22.62
C GLY A 238 8.68 -32.81 23.73
N PRO A 239 7.39 -32.49 23.50
CA PRO A 239 6.67 -32.66 22.23
C PRO A 239 7.21 -31.75 21.10
N TRP A 240 6.99 -32.14 19.85
CA TRP A 240 7.43 -31.41 18.66
C TRP A 240 6.23 -30.87 17.88
N ALA A 241 6.18 -29.57 17.61
CA ALA A 241 5.11 -28.96 16.83
C ALA A 241 5.59 -28.61 15.41
N LEU A 242 4.99 -29.24 14.41
CA LEU A 242 5.21 -28.93 12.99
C LEU A 242 4.12 -27.99 12.47
N THR A 243 4.53 -26.98 11.70
CA THR A 243 3.63 -26.03 11.01
C THR A 243 3.83 -26.11 9.50
N LEU A 244 3.02 -25.36 8.73
CA LEU A 244 3.13 -25.27 7.27
C LEU A 244 3.95 -24.05 6.81
N ASP A 245 4.51 -23.28 7.74
CA ASP A 245 5.37 -22.16 7.40
C ASP A 245 6.62 -22.66 6.67
N ILE A 246 7.01 -21.98 5.59
CA ILE A 246 8.27 -22.26 4.92
C ILE A 246 9.39 -21.92 5.91
N PRO A 247 10.27 -22.88 6.28
CA PRO A 247 11.36 -22.61 7.20
C PRO A 247 12.31 -21.56 6.60
N SER A 248 12.59 -20.51 7.36
CA SER A 248 13.57 -19.45 7.03
C SER A 248 14.97 -19.78 7.51
#